data_AF-A0A5N0YJV0-F1
#
_entry.id   AF-A0A5N0YJV0-F1
#
_cell.length_a   1.000
_cell.length_b   1.000
_cell.length_c   1.000
_cell.angle_alpha   90.00
_cell.angle_beta   90.00
_cell.angle_gamma   90.00
#
_symmetry.space_group_name_H-M   'P 1'
#
loop_
_entity.id
_entity.type
_entity.pdbx_description
1 polymer ?
#
loop_
_entity_poly.entity_id
_entity_poly.type
_entity_poly.pdbx_seq_one_letter_code
_entity_poly.pdbx_strand_id
1 'polypeptide(L)'
;MKNYDPNIRLGTHTIKVSFQRWDYKGFVTFRRGGNCKGLDVLALDEDDLYDQTLTDNPIGFGLLPEDDEGNEWFKMTLMNDNGDELSVEDTWSYLSDYIVSFEIIEFVADKEE
;
A
#
# COMPACT_ATOMS: atom_id res chain seq x y z
N MET A 1 12.17 -1.88 -11.25
CA MET A 1 11.77 -0.95 -12.33
C MET A 1 12.72 -1.01 -13.52
N LYS A 2 12.20 -1.05 -14.78
CA LYS A 2 13.02 -1.10 -16.01
C LYS A 2 13.26 0.26 -16.68
N ASN A 3 12.24 1.11 -16.72
CA ASN A 3 12.32 2.46 -17.28
C ASN A 3 11.43 3.39 -16.44
N TYR A 4 11.91 4.60 -16.18
CA TYR A 4 11.17 5.63 -15.46
C TYR A 4 11.48 6.98 -16.09
N ASP A 5 10.67 7.34 -17.07
CA ASP A 5 10.80 8.63 -17.76
C ASP A 5 9.95 9.68 -17.03
N PRO A 6 10.58 10.66 -16.35
CA PRO A 6 9.84 11.72 -15.67
C PRO A 6 9.13 12.67 -16.66
N ASN A 7 9.46 12.65 -17.95
CA ASN A 7 8.85 13.53 -18.95
C ASN A 7 7.49 13.03 -19.44
N ILE A 8 7.20 11.73 -19.32
CA ILE A 8 5.91 11.14 -19.71
C ILE A 8 4.87 11.50 -18.65
N ARG A 9 3.90 12.36 -18.97
CA ARG A 9 2.97 12.91 -17.96
C ARG A 9 1.98 11.91 -17.37
N LEU A 10 1.51 10.95 -18.16
CA LEU A 10 0.46 10.02 -17.76
C LEU A 10 0.93 8.57 -17.89
N GLY A 11 0.46 7.74 -16.97
CA GLY A 11 0.76 6.32 -16.95
C GLY A 11 0.25 5.66 -15.68
N THR A 12 0.49 4.36 -15.57
CA THR A 12 0.15 3.56 -14.40
C THR A 12 1.40 3.29 -13.58
N HIS A 13 1.34 3.60 -12.30
CA HIS A 13 2.38 3.33 -11.31
C HIS A 13 2.00 2.07 -10.52
N THR A 14 2.90 1.12 -10.36
CA THR A 14 2.76 0.05 -9.37
C THR A 14 3.49 0.50 -8.10
N ILE A 15 2.75 0.58 -7.01
CA ILE A 15 3.20 1.14 -5.74
C ILE A 15 3.25 0.00 -4.74
N LYS A 16 4.38 -0.15 -4.05
CA LYS A 16 4.55 -1.03 -2.92
C LYS A 16 4.44 -0.22 -1.63
N VAL A 17 3.52 -0.61 -0.76
CA VAL A 17 3.37 -0.05 0.58
C VAL A 17 3.90 -1.06 1.57
N SER A 18 4.85 -0.66 2.41
CA SER A 18 5.38 -1.54 3.45
C SER A 18 4.85 -1.13 4.81
N PHE A 19 4.46 -2.14 5.58
CA PHE A 19 3.98 -2.01 6.95
C PHE A 19 4.99 -2.61 7.91
N GLN A 20 5.12 -2.02 9.10
CA GLN A 20 5.98 -2.55 10.14
C GLN A 20 5.41 -2.31 11.54
N ARG A 21 5.50 -3.33 12.39
CA ARG A 21 5.34 -3.22 13.84
C ARG A 21 6.45 -3.99 14.52
N TRP A 22 7.24 -3.30 15.34
CA TRP A 22 8.48 -3.84 15.91
C TRP A 22 9.39 -4.40 14.82
N ASP A 23 9.82 -5.67 14.92
CA ASP A 23 10.63 -6.40 13.94
C ASP A 23 9.79 -7.14 12.87
N TYR A 24 8.46 -7.11 12.95
CA TYR A 24 7.56 -7.74 12.00
C TYR A 24 7.24 -6.80 10.84
N LYS A 25 7.35 -7.32 9.62
CA LYS A 25 7.22 -6.53 8.39
C LYS A 25 6.31 -7.23 7.40
N GLY A 26 5.83 -6.45 6.45
CA GLY A 26 5.17 -6.98 5.29
C GLY A 26 4.77 -5.87 4.34
N PHE A 27 4.12 -6.22 3.24
CA PHE A 27 3.79 -5.24 2.21
C PHE A 27 2.53 -5.64 1.46
N VAL A 28 1.96 -4.65 0.77
CA VAL A 28 1.02 -4.86 -0.33
C VAL A 28 1.52 -4.11 -1.55
N THR A 29 0.97 -4.44 -2.72
CA THR A 29 1.15 -3.63 -3.92
C THR A 29 -0.18 -3.32 -4.56
N PHE A 30 -0.29 -2.15 -5.16
CA PHE A 30 -1.45 -1.77 -5.97
C PHE A 30 -1.03 -0.91 -7.17
N ARG A 31 -1.97 -0.71 -8.10
CA ARG A 31 -1.76 0.11 -9.29
C ARG A 31 -2.54 1.42 -9.21
N ARG A 32 -1.86 2.53 -9.46
CA ARG A 32 -2.45 3.88 -9.50
C ARG A 32 -2.21 4.51 -10.85
N GLY A 33 -3.28 4.89 -11.54
CA GLY A 33 -3.20 5.68 -12.77
C GLY A 33 -2.90 7.16 -12.51
N GLY A 34 -2.53 7.89 -13.56
CA GLY A 34 -2.33 9.34 -13.50
C GLY A 34 -0.92 9.74 -13.07
N ASN A 35 -0.81 10.93 -12.46
CA ASN A 35 0.48 11.48 -12.04
C ASN A 35 0.75 11.18 -10.55
N CYS A 36 1.46 10.09 -10.28
CA CYS A 36 1.97 9.72 -8.95
C CYS A 36 3.49 9.54 -9.05
N LYS A 37 4.18 10.57 -9.54
CA LYS A 37 5.61 10.50 -9.87
C LYS A 37 6.48 11.05 -8.77
N GLY A 38 7.65 10.44 -8.59
CA GLY A 38 8.69 10.91 -7.69
C GLY A 38 8.12 11.15 -6.29
N LEU A 39 8.20 12.40 -5.83
CA LEU A 39 7.75 12.79 -4.51
C LEU A 39 6.22 12.76 -4.34
N ASP A 40 5.45 12.80 -5.44
CA ASP A 40 3.99 12.77 -5.39
C ASP A 40 3.47 11.46 -4.74
N VAL A 41 4.29 10.41 -4.69
CA VAL A 41 3.97 9.17 -3.97
C VAL A 41 3.82 9.37 -2.45
N LEU A 42 4.39 10.44 -1.89
CA LEU A 42 4.25 10.76 -0.47
C LEU A 42 2.95 11.52 -0.16
N ALA A 43 2.21 11.94 -1.18
CA ALA A 43 0.87 12.49 -1.00
C ALA A 43 -0.18 11.39 -0.83
N LEU A 44 0.22 10.12 -0.89
CA LEU A 44 -0.65 8.98 -0.60
C LEU A 44 -0.88 8.85 0.89
N ASP A 45 -2.11 8.55 1.25
CA ASP A 45 -2.55 8.32 2.62
C ASP A 45 -3.32 6.98 2.75
N GLU A 46 -3.88 6.73 3.92
CA GLU A 46 -4.70 5.55 4.19
C GLU A 46 -5.91 5.46 3.25
N ASP A 47 -6.59 6.58 2.96
CA ASP A 47 -7.78 6.61 2.11
C ASP A 47 -7.44 6.15 0.69
N ASP A 48 -6.25 6.53 0.20
CA ASP A 48 -5.73 6.05 -1.06
C ASP A 48 -5.51 4.53 -1.12
N LEU A 49 -5.45 3.81 0.02
CA LEU A 49 -5.42 2.34 0.07
C LEU A 49 -6.82 1.71 0.18
N TYR A 50 -7.82 2.42 0.71
CA TYR A 50 -9.15 1.87 1.04
C TYR A 50 -9.83 1.21 -0.17
N ASP A 51 -9.81 1.89 -1.32
CA ASP A 51 -10.52 1.46 -2.54
C ASP A 51 -9.63 0.77 -3.58
N GLN A 52 -8.38 0.43 -3.23
CA GLN A 52 -7.45 -0.10 -4.23
C GLN A 52 -7.61 -1.60 -4.43
N THR A 53 -7.67 -2.00 -5.70
CA THR A 53 -7.46 -3.40 -6.05
C THR A 53 -5.98 -3.73 -5.92
N LEU A 54 -5.65 -4.47 -4.86
CA LEU A 54 -4.28 -4.93 -4.60
C LEU A 54 -3.83 -5.93 -5.67
N THR A 55 -2.63 -5.73 -6.19
CA THR A 55 -1.98 -6.64 -7.13
C THR A 55 -1.17 -7.73 -6.45
N ASP A 56 -0.69 -7.48 -5.23
CA ASP A 56 -0.02 -8.45 -4.37
C ASP A 56 -0.37 -8.14 -2.92
N ASN A 57 -0.70 -9.18 -2.14
CA ASN A 57 -1.15 -9.07 -0.76
C ASN A 57 -0.71 -10.30 0.06
N PRO A 58 0.61 -10.49 0.26
CA PRO A 58 1.14 -11.63 1.00
C PRO A 58 0.79 -11.58 2.49
N ILE A 59 0.47 -10.41 3.03
CA ILE A 59 0.11 -10.21 4.44
C ILE A 59 -1.38 -10.39 4.73
N GLY A 60 -2.19 -10.73 3.73
CA GLY A 60 -3.63 -10.86 3.90
C GLY A 60 -4.30 -9.57 4.42
N PHE A 61 -3.77 -8.40 4.03
CA PHE A 61 -4.33 -7.10 4.36
C PHE A 61 -5.78 -7.03 3.88
N GLY A 62 -6.68 -6.52 4.70
CA GLY A 62 -8.05 -6.30 4.29
C GLY A 62 -8.90 -5.65 5.35
N LEU A 63 -10.03 -5.12 4.90
CA LEU A 63 -11.05 -4.54 5.75
C LEU A 63 -11.79 -5.63 6.52
N LEU A 64 -12.15 -5.30 7.75
CA LEU A 64 -13.07 -6.05 8.60
C LEU A 64 -14.43 -5.34 8.64
N PRO A 65 -15.51 -6.04 9.02
CA PRO A 65 -16.81 -5.40 9.22
C PRO A 65 -16.71 -4.26 10.25
N GLU A 66 -17.52 -3.21 10.05
CA GLU A 66 -17.71 -2.17 11.05
C GLU A 66 -18.19 -2.79 12.37
N ASP A 67 -17.75 -2.22 13.49
CA ASP A 67 -18.24 -2.60 14.81
C ASP A 67 -19.58 -1.94 15.16
N ASP A 68 -20.15 -2.27 16.32
CA ASP A 68 -21.43 -1.72 16.78
C ASP A 68 -21.39 -0.20 17.04
N GLU A 69 -20.20 0.40 17.11
CA GLU A 69 -19.98 1.83 17.26
C GLU A 69 -19.75 2.53 15.91
N GLY A 70 -19.73 1.78 14.80
CA GLY A 70 -19.51 2.27 13.44
C GLY A 70 -18.04 2.54 13.12
N ASN A 71 -17.09 2.00 13.89
CA ASN A 71 -15.68 2.12 13.55
C ASN A 71 -15.31 1.08 12.49
N GLU A 72 -14.51 1.51 11.52
CA GLU A 72 -13.93 0.64 10.51
C GLU A 72 -12.63 0.01 11.03
N TRP A 73 -12.40 -1.24 10.64
CA TRP A 73 -11.27 -2.04 11.11
C TRP A 73 -10.51 -2.65 9.94
N PHE A 74 -9.22 -2.89 10.15
CA PHE A 74 -8.40 -3.65 9.20
C PHE A 74 -7.71 -4.80 9.90
N LYS A 75 -7.23 -5.75 9.10
CA LYS A 75 -6.33 -6.81 9.54
C LYS A 75 -5.13 -6.94 8.63
N MET A 76 -4.04 -7.48 9.16
CA MET A 76 -2.90 -8.01 8.39
C MET A 76 -2.08 -8.98 9.25
N THR A 77 -1.34 -9.88 8.60
CA THR A 77 -0.36 -10.76 9.25
C THR A 77 1.04 -10.37 8.80
N LEU A 78 1.84 -9.85 9.72
CA LEU A 78 3.23 -9.46 9.49
C LEU A 78 4.17 -10.60 9.89
N MET A 79 5.35 -10.66 9.29
CA MET A 79 6.35 -11.71 9.55
C MET A 79 7.70 -11.09 9.90
N ASN A 80 8.41 -11.67 10.87
CA ASN A 80 9.78 -11.26 11.19
C ASN A 80 10.82 -12.14 10.45
N ASP A 81 12.10 -11.81 10.59
CA ASP A 81 13.19 -12.53 9.91
C ASP A 81 13.39 -13.99 10.42
N ASN A 82 12.78 -14.35 11.56
CA ASN A 82 12.78 -15.72 12.09
C ASN A 82 11.62 -16.57 11.52
N GLY A 83 10.70 -15.96 10.78
CA GLY A 83 9.48 -16.61 10.28
C GLY A 83 8.35 -16.64 11.30
N ASP A 84 8.46 -15.92 12.41
CA ASP A 84 7.35 -15.74 13.35
C ASP A 84 6.32 -14.77 12.76
N GLU A 85 5.04 -15.04 13.03
CA GLU A 85 3.92 -14.25 12.55
C GLU A 85 3.32 -13.38 13.66
N LEU A 86 2.91 -12.17 13.29
CA LEU A 86 2.16 -11.24 14.12
C LEU A 86 0.85 -10.87 13.41
N SER A 87 -0.27 -11.29 13.96
CA SER A 87 -1.59 -10.80 13.55
C SER A 87 -1.83 -9.40 14.12
N VAL A 88 -2.21 -8.49 13.24
CA VAL A 88 -2.63 -7.12 13.56
C VAL A 88 -4.10 -7.00 13.20
N GLU A 89 -4.88 -6.51 14.15
CA GLU A 89 -6.26 -6.08 13.98
C GLU A 89 -6.41 -4.76 14.75
N ASP A 90 -6.79 -3.69 14.06
CA ASP A 90 -6.84 -2.34 14.62
C ASP A 90 -7.84 -1.47 13.87
N THR A 91 -8.17 -0.31 14.43
CA THR A 91 -9.08 0.65 13.77
C THR A 91 -8.41 1.30 12.57
N TRP A 92 -9.18 1.56 11.51
CA TRP A 92 -8.70 2.15 10.26
C TRP A 92 -7.87 3.43 10.47
N SER A 93 -8.28 4.27 11.41
CA SER A 93 -7.60 5.52 11.79
C SER A 93 -6.14 5.36 12.23
N TYR A 94 -5.69 4.17 12.63
CA TYR A 94 -4.30 3.90 12.99
C TYR A 94 -3.48 3.28 11.86
N LEU A 95 -4.07 2.98 10.69
CA LEU A 95 -3.36 2.30 9.60
C LEU A 95 -2.07 3.05 9.20
N SER A 96 -2.13 4.38 9.16
CA SER A 96 -0.99 5.23 8.78
C SER A 96 0.21 5.09 9.71
N ASP A 97 0.00 4.80 11.00
CA ASP A 97 1.08 4.57 11.97
C ASP A 97 1.92 3.31 11.67
N TYR A 98 1.34 2.36 10.92
CA TYR A 98 2.01 1.14 10.51
C TYR A 98 2.81 1.31 9.21
N ILE A 99 2.53 2.34 8.41
CA ILE A 99 3.16 2.55 7.10
C ILE A 99 4.56 3.13 7.27
N VAL A 100 5.56 2.43 6.77
CA VAL A 100 6.98 2.85 6.87
C VAL A 100 7.62 3.17 5.52
N SER A 101 6.97 2.82 4.41
CA SER A 101 7.47 3.18 3.07
C SER A 101 6.39 3.15 2.00
N PHE A 102 6.49 4.09 1.07
CA PHE A 102 5.91 4.00 -0.26
C PHE A 102 7.02 3.91 -1.31
N GLU A 103 6.94 2.91 -2.20
CA GLU A 103 7.93 2.69 -3.25
C GLU A 103 7.26 2.52 -4.61
N ILE A 104 7.65 3.33 -5.59
CA ILE A 104 7.28 3.12 -7.00
C ILE A 104 8.17 2.00 -7.56
N ILE A 105 7.62 0.81 -7.76
CA ILE A 105 8.39 -0.36 -8.22
C ILE A 105 8.31 -0.58 -9.74
N GLU A 106 7.27 -0.04 -10.36
CA GLU A 106 7.04 -0.09 -11.80
C GLU A 106 6.28 1.16 -12.28
N PHE A 107 6.58 1.59 -13.51
CA PHE A 107 5.84 2.61 -14.22
C PHE A 107 5.62 2.15 -15.66
N VAL A 108 4.36 2.21 -16.11
CA VAL A 108 3.96 1.91 -17.48
C VAL A 108 3.32 3.15 -18.05
N ALA A 109 3.99 3.77 -19.03
CA ALA A 109 3.45 4.90 -19.76
C ALA A 109 2.13 4.53 -20.45
N ASP A 110 1.15 5.42 -20.41
CA ASP A 110 -0.02 5.29 -21.26
C ASP A 110 0.46 5.41 -22.72
N LYS A 111 -0.13 4.60 -23.61
CA LYS A 111 0.15 4.77 -25.04
C LYS A 111 -0.50 6.09 -25.45
N GLU A 112 0.29 7.00 -26.03
CA GLU A 112 -0.26 8.13 -26.77
C GLU A 112 -1.16 7.55 -27.88
N GLU A 113 -2.43 7.97 -27.92
CA GLU A 113 -3.36 7.66 -29.01
C GLU A 113 -2.91 8.33 -30.32
#